data_AF-A0A1L8SVU9-F1
#
_entry.id   AF-A0A1L8SVU9-F1
#
_cell.length_a   1.000
_cell.length_b   1.000
_cell.length_c   1.000
_cell.angle_alpha   90.00
_cell.angle_beta   90.00
_cell.angle_gamma   90.00
#
_symmetry.space_group_name_H-M   'P 1'
#
loop_
_entity.id
_entity.type
_entity.pdbx_description
1 polymer ?
#
loop_
_entity_poly.entity_id
_entity_poly.type
_entity_poly.pdbx_seq_one_letter_code
_entity_poly.pdbx_strand_id
1 'polypeptide(L)' 'MTFYNTEVQYRVTLDTDLNLFIVFDKKDRNHVATGVTIEQAVQELQKN' A
#
# COMPACT_ATOMS: atom_id res chain seq x y z
N MET A 1 26.24 6.24 10.73
CA MET A 1 25.33 6.55 9.61
C MET A 1 23.94 6.16 10.04
N THR A 2 23.09 7.12 10.42
CA THR A 2 21.71 6.84 10.84
C THR A 2 20.83 7.03 9.61
N PHE A 3 20.28 5.93 9.08
CA PHE A 3 19.40 5.95 7.91
C PHE A 3 18.01 6.41 8.35
N TYR A 4 17.66 7.66 8.07
CA TYR A 4 16.31 8.16 8.28
C TYR A 4 15.46 7.77 7.07
N ASN A 5 14.80 6.62 7.13
CA ASN A 5 13.75 6.26 6.17
C ASN A 5 12.47 7.05 6.52
N THR A 6 12.47 8.35 6.20
CA THR A 6 11.35 9.26 6.50
C THR A 6 10.21 9.21 5.47
N GLU A 7 10.31 8.34 4.48
CA GLU A 7 9.35 8.21 3.40
C GLU A 7 8.84 6.78 3.25
N VAL A 8 8.26 6.23 4.31
CA VAL A 8 7.26 5.16 4.12
C VAL A 8 6.10 5.78 3.35
N GLN A 9 6.08 5.63 2.03
CA GLN A 9 5.09 6.22 1.12
C GLN A 9 3.72 5.52 1.23
N TYR A 10 3.72 4.22 1.54
CA TYR A 10 2.52 3.41 1.72
C TYR A 10 2.88 2.13 2.50
N ARG A 11 1.89 1.52 3.14
CA ARG A 11 2.04 0.21 3.80
C ARG A 11 1.36 -0.85 2.96
N VAL A 12 1.94 -2.05 2.89
CA VAL A 12 1.37 -3.16 2.13
C VAL A 12 1.13 -4.33 3.08
N THR A 13 0.00 -5.01 2.92
CA THR A 13 -0.34 -6.25 3.63
C THR A 13 -0.82 -7.26 2.61
N LEU A 14 -0.42 -8.53 2.76
CA LEU A 14 -0.97 -9.63 1.99
C LEU A 14 -2.15 -10.21 2.76
N ASP A 15 -3.33 -10.15 2.17
CA ASP A 15 -4.47 -10.94 2.59
C ASP A 15 -4.29 -12.37 2.06
N THR A 16 -4.06 -13.32 2.96
CA THR A 16 -3.82 -14.73 2.60
C THR A 16 -5.10 -15.49 2.31
N ASP A 17 -6.25 -14.98 2.73
CA ASP A 17 -7.54 -15.61 2.49
C ASP A 17 -7.99 -15.34 1.05
N LEU A 18 -7.78 -14.11 0.59
CA LEU A 18 -8.10 -13.66 -0.77
C LEU A 18 -6.91 -13.72 -1.74
N ASN A 19 -5.69 -13.90 -1.23
CA ASN A 19 -4.43 -13.81 -1.99
C ASN A 19 -4.26 -12.46 -2.71
N LEU A 20 -4.58 -11.37 -2.00
CA LEU A 20 -4.54 -10.00 -2.53
C LEU A 20 -3.60 -9.13 -1.71
N PHE A 21 -2.94 -8.19 -2.38
CA PHE A 21 -2.18 -7.14 -1.75
C PHE A 21 -3.09 -5.96 -1.43
N ILE A 22 -3.11 -5.56 -0.17
CA ILE A 22 -3.80 -4.39 0.34
C ILE A 22 -2.76 -3.31 0.60
N VAL A 23 -2.90 -2.16 -0.05
CA VAL A 23 -2.04 -1.00 0.11
C VAL A 23 -2.79 0.09 0.86
N PHE A 24 -2.16 0.63 1.89
CA PHE A 24 -2.65 1.70 2.73
C PHE A 24 -1.87 2.98 2.46
N ASP A 25 -2.59 4.08 2.21
CA ASP A 25 -1.98 5.40 2.07
C ASP A 25 -1.35 5.86 3.40
N LYS A 26 -0.26 6.63 3.31
CA LYS A 26 0.44 7.18 4.47
C LYS A 26 -0.36 8.27 5.19
N LYS A 27 -1.09 9.07 4.43
CA LYS A 27 -1.77 10.29 4.87
C LYS A 27 -3.20 10.00 5.31
N ASP A 28 -3.86 9.04 4.68
CA ASP A 28 -5.22 8.64 5.02
C ASP A 28 -5.34 7.13 5.27
N ARG A 29 -5.70 6.78 6.50
CA ARG A 29 -5.91 5.37 6.91
C ARG A 29 -7.17 4.75 6.30
N ASN A 30 -8.08 5.56 5.80
CA ASN A 30 -9.29 5.11 5.10
C ASN A 30 -9.08 5.01 3.59
N HIS A 31 -7.99 5.58 3.06
CA HIS A 31 -7.64 5.47 1.65
C HIS A 31 -6.79 4.22 1.44
N VAL A 32 -7.46 3.17 0.96
CA VAL A 32 -6.87 1.86 0.74
C VAL A 32 -7.22 1.36 -0.65
N ALA A 33 -6.31 0.60 -1.22
CA ALA A 33 -6.52 -0.05 -2.51
C ALA A 33 -6.03 -1.49 -2.46
N THR A 34 -6.66 -2.34 -3.26
CA THR A 34 -6.34 -3.77 -3.33
C THR A 34 -5.94 -4.15 -4.74
N GLY A 35 -5.02 -5.11 -4.88
CA GLY A 35 -4.58 -5.59 -6.18
C GLY A 35 -3.98 -6.99 -6.09
N VAL A 36 -3.90 -7.65 -7.25
CA VAL A 36 -3.29 -8.98 -7.36
C VAL A 36 -1.76 -8.89 -7.26
N THR A 37 -1.21 -7.73 -7.61
CA THR A 37 0.19 -7.35 -7.35
C THR A 37 0.25 -6.03 -6.58
N ILE A 38 1.39 -5.76 -5.94
CA ILE A 38 1.62 -4.51 -5.22
C ILE A 38 1.51 -3.31 -6.16
N GLU A 39 2.05 -3.41 -7.37
CA GLU A 39 2.02 -2.35 -8.38
C GLU A 39 0.59 -2.00 -8.80
N GLN A 40 -0.25 -3.02 -9.00
CA GLN A 40 -1.67 -2.82 -9.31
C GLN A 40 -2.38 -2.14 -8.15
N ALA A 41 -2.15 -2.59 -6.91
CA ALA A 41 -2.75 -1.99 -5.74
C ALA A 41 -2.30 -0.52 -5.55
N VAL A 42 -1.04 -0.20 -5.82
CA VAL A 42 -0.53 1.19 -5.78
C VAL A 42 -1.14 2.06 -6.89
N GLN A 43 -1.29 1.53 -8.11
CA GLN A 43 -1.95 2.26 -9.21
C GLN A 43 -3.41 2.57 -8.89
N GLU A 44 -4.13 1.61 -8.32
CA GLU A 44 -5.52 1.80 -7.90
C GLU A 44 -5.62 2.79 -6.72
N LEU A 45 -4.62 2.84 -5.84
CA LEU A 45 -4.53 3.86 -4.78
C LEU A 45 -4.36 5.28 -5.33
N GLN A 46 -3.57 5.44 -6.41
CA GLN A 46 -3.28 6.75 -7.03
C GLN A 46 -4.39 7.26 -7.96
N LYS A 47 -5.32 6.39 -8.37
CA LYS A 47 -6.40 6.71 -9.30
C LYS A 47 -7.60 7.42 -8.65
N ASN A 48 -7.75 7.31 -7.33
CA ASN A 48 -8.83 7.88 -6.52
C ASN A 48 -8.31 8.98 -5.60
#